data_AF-A0A2S9CJX7-F1
#
_entry.id   AF-A0A2S9CJX7-F1
#
_cell.length_a   1.000
_cell.length_b   1.000
_cell.length_c   1.000
_cell.angle_alpha   90.00
_cell.angle_beta   90.00
_cell.angle_gamma   90.00
#
_symmetry.space_group_name_H-M   'P 1'
#
loop_
_entity.id
_entity.type
_entity.pdbx_description
1 polymer ?
#
loop_
_entity_poly.entity_id
_entity_poly.type
_entity_poly.pdbx_seq_one_letter_code
_entity_poly.pdbx_strand_id
1 'polypeptide(L)'
;MILIFSTNQETTTNEVIKWLKALGKAFIRIHEDEIFEIKTDQNKVFLQSQRNSFFIEDITSVWYRRGGLNIKRLSYTNPSVNAHMNEVQHWLEDYVRATLKSKKHINKESNSDVNKLLVLEKAKKVGLEIPEYFLADNTDLVSLDKTIVKSLRVKNESF
;
A
#
# COMPACT_ATOMS: atom_id res chain seq x y z
N MET A 1 14.41 -12.36 -1.88
CA MET A 1 13.05 -12.74 -2.33
C MET A 1 12.24 -11.49 -2.66
N ILE A 2 11.36 -11.52 -3.66
CA ILE A 2 10.53 -10.36 -4.06
C ILE A 2 9.19 -10.41 -3.33
N LEU A 3 8.80 -9.34 -2.64
CA LEU A 3 7.47 -9.22 -2.05
C LEU A 3 6.54 -8.42 -2.99
N ILE A 4 5.34 -8.93 -3.26
CA ILE A 4 4.38 -8.29 -4.17
C ILE A 4 3.07 -8.05 -3.43
N PHE A 5 2.66 -6.79 -3.31
CA PHE A 5 1.33 -6.43 -2.78
C PHE A 5 0.32 -6.32 -3.92
N SER A 6 -0.76 -7.09 -3.85
CA SER A 6 -1.76 -7.16 -4.92
C SER A 6 -3.17 -7.31 -4.39
N THR A 7 -4.15 -6.99 -5.23
CA THR A 7 -5.56 -7.31 -5.00
C THR A 7 -5.91 -8.65 -5.65
N ASN A 8 -7.00 -9.28 -5.20
CA ASN A 8 -7.37 -10.63 -5.64
C ASN A 8 -7.61 -10.74 -7.15
N GLN A 9 -8.26 -9.74 -7.74
CA GLN A 9 -8.66 -9.72 -9.15
C GLN A 9 -7.75 -8.85 -10.02
N GLU A 10 -6.43 -9.04 -9.96
CA GLU A 10 -5.49 -8.24 -10.76
C GLU A 10 -4.78 -9.04 -11.87
N THR A 11 -5.25 -8.86 -13.10
CA THR A 11 -4.70 -9.52 -14.30
C THR A 11 -3.26 -9.11 -14.60
N THR A 12 -2.91 -7.82 -14.46
CA THR A 12 -1.54 -7.32 -14.72
C THR A 12 -0.51 -7.96 -13.80
N THR A 13 -0.83 -8.12 -12.50
CA THR A 13 0.07 -8.81 -11.56
C THR A 13 0.29 -10.28 -11.95
N ASN A 14 -0.74 -10.96 -12.48
CA ASN A 14 -0.58 -12.34 -12.95
C ASN A 14 0.42 -12.43 -14.12
N GLU A 15 0.40 -11.48 -15.05
CA GLU A 15 1.37 -11.46 -16.17
C GLU A 15 2.81 -11.27 -15.68
N VAL A 16 3.04 -10.34 -14.74
CA VAL A 16 4.37 -10.15 -14.15
C VAL A 16 4.83 -11.42 -13.41
N ILE A 17 3.93 -12.08 -12.68
CA ILE A 17 4.23 -13.35 -12.01
C ILE A 17 4.63 -14.44 -13.01
N LYS A 18 3.98 -14.55 -14.17
CA LYS A 18 4.38 -15.50 -15.22
C LYS A 18 5.83 -15.26 -15.65
N TRP A 19 6.22 -14.01 -15.86
CA TRP A 19 7.60 -13.65 -16.19
C TRP A 19 8.58 -13.97 -15.05
N LEU A 20 8.23 -13.65 -13.80
CA LEU A 20 9.07 -14.01 -12.64
C LEU A 20 9.29 -15.52 -12.54
N LYS A 21 8.26 -16.32 -12.79
CA LYS A 21 8.36 -17.78 -12.87
C LYS A 21 9.27 -18.23 -14.01
N ALA A 22 9.08 -17.69 -15.22
CA ALA A 22 9.90 -18.01 -16.39
C ALA A 22 11.39 -17.66 -16.18
N LEU A 23 11.68 -16.61 -15.41
CA LEU A 23 13.03 -16.17 -15.04
C LEU A 23 13.60 -16.87 -13.80
N GLY A 24 12.86 -17.81 -13.19
CA GLY A 24 13.28 -18.53 -11.99
C GLY A 24 13.48 -17.63 -10.76
N LYS A 25 12.75 -16.51 -10.66
CA LYS A 25 12.86 -15.57 -9.53
C LYS A 25 11.90 -15.94 -8.42
N ALA A 26 12.40 -16.03 -7.19
CA ALA A 26 11.60 -16.28 -6.00
C ALA A 26 10.80 -15.03 -5.58
N PHE A 27 9.50 -15.20 -5.36
CA PHE A 27 8.60 -14.13 -4.94
C PHE A 27 7.52 -14.64 -3.98
N ILE A 28 6.95 -13.72 -3.21
CA ILE A 28 5.76 -13.89 -2.38
C ILE A 28 4.72 -12.88 -2.85
N ARG A 29 3.49 -13.36 -3.08
CA ARG A 29 2.35 -12.51 -3.38
C ARG A 29 1.48 -12.41 -2.13
N ILE A 30 1.28 -11.18 -1.66
CA ILE A 30 0.30 -10.85 -0.63
C ILE A 30 -0.98 -10.39 -1.31
N HIS A 31 -2.09 -10.92 -0.82
CA HIS A 31 -3.44 -10.52 -1.20
C HIS A 31 -4.03 -9.51 -0.19
N GLU A 32 -4.91 -8.63 -0.66
CA GLU A 32 -5.52 -7.56 0.15
C GLU A 32 -6.37 -8.04 1.33
N ASP A 33 -6.86 -9.28 1.28
CA ASP A 33 -7.68 -9.92 2.32
C ASP A 33 -6.83 -10.72 3.32
N GLU A 34 -5.51 -10.80 3.11
CA GLU A 34 -4.64 -11.50 4.05
C GLU A 34 -4.37 -10.67 5.29
N ILE A 35 -4.48 -11.34 6.44
CA ILE A 35 -4.17 -10.81 7.76
C ILE A 35 -2.95 -11.56 8.28
N PHE A 36 -1.91 -10.81 8.64
CA PHE A 36 -0.65 -11.34 9.15
C PHE A 36 -0.55 -11.18 10.67
N GLU A 37 0.03 -12.18 11.32
CA GLU A 37 0.57 -12.08 12.66
C GLU A 37 2.06 -11.76 12.58
N ILE A 38 2.52 -10.87 13.46
CA ILE A 38 3.95 -10.59 13.63
C ILE A 38 4.47 -11.49 14.76
N LYS A 39 5.48 -12.29 14.45
CA LYS A 39 6.13 -13.20 15.39
C LYS A 39 7.63 -12.94 15.38
N THR A 40 8.30 -13.43 16.41
CA THR A 40 9.75 -13.53 16.45
C THR A 40 10.13 -15.00 16.33
N ASP A 41 11.06 -15.30 15.43
CA ASP A 41 11.67 -16.61 15.31
C ASP A 41 13.16 -16.43 15.02
N GLN A 42 14.02 -17.13 15.75
CA GLN A 42 15.48 -17.01 15.66
C GLN A 42 16.00 -15.55 15.72
N ASN A 43 15.40 -14.72 16.58
CA ASN A 43 15.69 -13.27 16.71
C ASN A 43 15.43 -12.44 15.43
N LYS A 44 14.63 -12.95 14.50
CA LYS A 44 14.19 -12.26 13.28
C LYS A 44 12.70 -12.01 13.32
N VAL A 45 12.25 -11.02 12.55
CA VAL A 45 10.82 -10.72 12.44
C VAL A 45 10.17 -11.59 11.38
N PHE A 46 9.23 -12.42 11.81
CA PHE A 46 8.52 -13.38 11.00
C PHE A 46 7.07 -12.95 10.82
N LEU A 47 6.64 -12.82 9.57
CA LEU A 47 5.24 -12.56 9.22
C LEU A 47 4.57 -13.86 8.79
N GLN A 48 3.40 -14.13 9.35
CA GLN A 48 2.62 -15.32 9.04
C GLN A 48 1.15 -14.99 8.82
N SER A 49 0.62 -15.39 7.67
CA SER A 49 -0.81 -15.42 7.36
C SER A 49 -1.27 -16.87 7.15
N GLN A 50 -2.53 -17.06 6.76
CA GLN A 50 -3.05 -18.37 6.36
C GLN A 50 -2.43 -18.90 5.05
N ARG A 51 -1.88 -18.01 4.19
CA ARG A 51 -1.39 -18.35 2.85
C ARG A 51 0.13 -18.24 2.73
N ASN A 52 0.74 -17.34 3.49
CA ASN A 52 2.14 -16.96 3.35
C ASN A 52 2.83 -16.92 4.70
N SER A 53 4.11 -17.28 4.71
CA SER A 53 4.97 -17.12 5.88
C SER A 53 6.39 -16.81 5.45
N PHE A 54 7.01 -15.80 6.06
CA PHE A 54 8.35 -15.35 5.67
C PHE A 54 9.01 -14.44 6.71
N PHE A 55 10.33 -14.42 6.70
CA PHE A 55 11.13 -13.42 7.40
C PHE A 55 11.22 -12.14 6.58
N ILE A 56 11.05 -10.98 7.21
CA ILE A 56 11.13 -9.68 6.50
C ILE A 56 12.57 -9.39 6.02
N GLU A 57 13.55 -10.02 6.63
CA GLU A 57 14.97 -9.93 6.31
C GLU A 57 15.29 -10.60 4.97
N ASP A 58 14.58 -11.69 4.62
CA ASP A 58 14.75 -12.44 3.36
C ASP A 58 14.20 -11.67 2.14
N ILE A 59 13.40 -10.61 2.40
CA ILE A 59 12.89 -9.73 1.37
C ILE A 59 13.99 -8.79 0.89
N THR A 60 14.32 -8.91 -0.39
CA THR A 60 15.35 -8.12 -1.08
C THR A 60 14.76 -6.94 -1.84
N SER A 61 13.51 -7.05 -2.26
CA SER A 61 12.80 -6.02 -3.01
C SER A 61 11.30 -6.16 -2.84
N VAL A 62 10.59 -5.04 -2.94
CA VAL A 62 9.15 -4.93 -2.78
C VAL A 62 8.55 -4.28 -4.02
N TRP A 63 7.45 -4.86 -4.52
CA TRP A 63 6.60 -4.24 -5.52
C TRP A 63 5.24 -3.97 -4.89
N TYR A 64 4.96 -2.70 -4.62
CA TYR A 64 3.66 -2.29 -4.13
C TYR A 64 2.77 -1.97 -5.32
N ARG A 65 1.91 -2.91 -5.71
CA ARG A 65 1.02 -2.71 -6.84
C ARG A 65 -0.33 -2.17 -6.41
N ARG A 66 -0.99 -2.84 -5.44
CA ARG A 66 -2.27 -2.45 -4.82
C ARG A 66 -2.42 -3.15 -3.45
N GLY A 67 -3.40 -2.71 -2.65
CA GLY A 67 -3.72 -3.31 -1.36
C GLY A 67 -2.84 -2.79 -0.23
N GLY A 68 -2.52 -3.62 0.75
CA GLY A 68 -1.67 -3.23 1.88
C GLY A 68 -1.26 -4.42 2.72
N LEU A 69 -0.44 -4.18 3.72
CA LEU A 69 -0.13 -5.18 4.74
C LEU A 69 -1.17 -5.04 5.87
N ASN A 70 -2.07 -6.01 6.04
CA ASN A 70 -2.97 -6.00 7.19
C ASN A 70 -2.36 -6.85 8.30
N ILE A 71 -2.22 -6.25 9.48
CA ILE A 71 -1.73 -6.94 10.66
C ILE A 71 -2.90 -7.20 11.61
N LYS A 72 -2.95 -8.41 12.17
CA LYS A 72 -3.98 -8.81 13.13
C LYS A 72 -3.89 -7.92 14.37
N ARG A 73 -4.95 -7.18 14.67
CA ARG A 73 -5.07 -6.37 15.88
C ARG A 73 -5.51 -7.24 17.06
N LEU A 74 -4.76 -7.20 18.15
CA LEU A 74 -5.14 -7.85 19.40
C LEU A 74 -6.08 -6.94 20.19
N SER A 75 -7.18 -7.49 20.69
CA SER A 75 -8.15 -6.75 21.52
C SER A 75 -8.18 -7.32 22.93
N TYR A 76 -8.14 -6.43 23.92
CA TYR A 76 -8.17 -6.79 25.33
C TYR A 76 -9.43 -6.22 25.99
N THR A 77 -9.99 -6.97 26.95
CA THR A 77 -11.24 -6.58 27.64
C THR A 77 -11.04 -5.35 28.53
N ASN A 78 -9.87 -5.20 29.15
CA ASN A 78 -9.55 -4.03 29.97
C ASN A 78 -9.18 -2.84 29.06
N PRO A 79 -9.88 -1.69 29.15
CA PRO A 79 -9.65 -0.54 28.26
C PRO A 79 -8.23 0.03 28.32
N SER A 80 -7.64 0.11 29.51
CA SER A 80 -6.29 0.64 29.71
C SER A 80 -5.23 -0.29 29.12
N VAL A 81 -5.38 -1.60 29.34
CA VAL A 81 -4.51 -2.61 28.70
C VAL A 81 -4.68 -2.56 27.19
N ASN A 82 -5.91 -2.48 26.69
CA ASN A 82 -6.19 -2.41 25.26
C ASN A 82 -5.56 -1.17 24.61
N ALA A 83 -5.67 0.00 25.24
CA ALA A 83 -5.05 1.23 24.76
C ALA A 83 -3.52 1.10 24.70
N HIS A 84 -2.89 0.64 25.79
CA HIS A 84 -1.44 0.44 25.83
C HIS A 84 -0.96 -0.58 24.80
N MET A 85 -1.65 -1.72 24.67
CA MET A 85 -1.30 -2.76 23.70
C MET A 85 -1.50 -2.30 22.26
N ASN A 86 -2.50 -1.46 21.98
CA ASN A 86 -2.69 -0.87 20.65
C ASN A 86 -1.53 0.04 20.25
N GLU A 87 -1.01 0.84 21.19
CA GLU A 87 0.16 1.69 20.99
C GLU A 87 1.41 0.84 20.75
N VAL A 88 1.68 -0.16 21.61
CA VAL A 88 2.83 -1.06 21.44
C VAL A 88 2.77 -1.79 20.10
N GLN A 89 1.59 -2.29 19.72
CA GLN A 89 1.39 -2.94 18.44
C GLN A 89 1.60 -1.96 17.27
N HIS A 90 1.16 -0.71 17.38
CA HIS A 90 1.39 0.30 16.35
C HIS A 90 2.88 0.49 16.05
N TRP A 91 3.72 0.57 17.08
CA TRP A 91 5.17 0.69 16.90
C TRP A 91 5.80 -0.53 16.22
N LEU A 92 5.34 -1.74 16.54
CA LEU A 92 5.80 -2.95 15.88
C LEU A 92 5.39 -2.99 14.40
N GLU A 93 4.16 -2.59 14.09
CA GLU A 93 3.69 -2.47 12.70
C GLU A 93 4.46 -1.42 11.92
N ASP A 94 4.74 -0.27 12.54
CA ASP A 94 5.54 0.78 11.92
C ASP A 94 6.96 0.31 11.61
N TYR A 95 7.62 -0.41 12.54
CA TYR A 95 8.92 -1.02 12.30
C TYR A 95 8.92 -1.96 11.09
N VAL A 96 7.91 -2.84 10.99
CA VAL A 96 7.77 -3.76 9.85
C VAL A 96 7.59 -2.99 8.54
N ARG A 97 6.71 -1.98 8.52
CA ARG A 97 6.46 -1.15 7.33
C ARG A 97 7.69 -0.36 6.92
N ALA A 98 8.36 0.27 7.87
CA ALA A 98 9.60 1.02 7.64
C ALA A 98 10.70 0.12 7.08
N THR A 99 10.85 -1.08 7.64
CA THR A 99 11.84 -2.08 7.18
C THR A 99 11.55 -2.49 5.74
N LEU A 100 10.31 -2.83 5.39
CA LEU A 100 9.94 -3.17 4.01
C LEU A 100 10.11 -1.98 3.05
N LYS A 101 9.77 -0.76 3.48
CA LYS A 101 9.91 0.48 2.71
C LYS A 101 11.38 0.83 2.43
N SER A 102 12.31 0.39 3.27
CA SER A 102 13.75 0.59 3.11
C SER A 102 14.37 -0.31 2.03
N LYS A 103 13.71 -1.42 1.66
CA LYS A 103 14.17 -2.34 0.61
C LYS A 103 14.04 -1.68 -0.77
N LYS A 104 14.67 -2.28 -1.79
CA LYS A 104 14.49 -1.85 -3.19
C LYS A 104 13.01 -1.91 -3.55
N HIS A 105 12.45 -0.80 -4.05
CA HIS A 105 11.00 -0.68 -4.11
C HIS A 105 10.49 -0.17 -5.46
N ILE A 106 9.43 -0.80 -5.98
CA ILE A 106 8.63 -0.31 -7.10
C ILE A 106 7.31 0.23 -6.54
N ASN A 107 7.03 1.51 -6.80
CA ASN A 107 5.96 2.31 -6.18
C ASN A 107 6.07 2.35 -4.65
N LYS A 108 5.16 3.02 -3.94
CA LYS A 108 5.09 2.98 -2.46
C LYS A 108 3.62 3.13 -2.06
N GLU A 109 3.23 2.56 -0.93
CA GLU A 109 1.91 2.79 -0.34
C GLU A 109 1.63 4.28 -0.15
N SER A 110 2.63 5.03 0.32
CA SER A 110 2.53 6.49 0.49
C SER A 110 2.22 7.25 -0.81
N ASN A 111 2.57 6.68 -1.96
CA ASN A 111 2.43 7.32 -3.27
C ASN A 111 1.33 6.66 -4.11
N SER A 112 0.48 5.82 -3.52
CA SER A 112 -0.63 5.15 -4.21
C SER A 112 -1.63 6.16 -4.79
N ASP A 113 -1.86 7.25 -4.05
CA ASP A 113 -2.77 8.33 -4.39
C ASP A 113 -1.99 9.63 -4.50
N VAL A 114 -1.53 9.94 -5.71
CA VAL A 114 -0.85 11.22 -5.98
C VAL A 114 -1.90 12.32 -6.07
N ASN A 115 -1.65 13.45 -5.40
CA ASN A 115 -2.50 14.63 -5.53
C ASN A 115 -2.40 15.18 -6.96
N LYS A 116 -3.49 15.06 -7.72
CA LYS A 116 -3.52 15.44 -9.15
C LYS A 116 -3.33 16.93 -9.36
N LEU A 117 -3.73 17.76 -8.40
CA LEU A 117 -3.51 19.21 -8.51
C LEU A 117 -2.01 19.51 -8.50
N LEU A 118 -1.27 18.89 -7.59
CA LEU A 118 0.20 19.00 -7.56
C LEU A 118 0.86 18.45 -8.82
N VAL A 119 0.31 17.37 -9.40
CA VAL A 119 0.80 16.82 -10.67
C VAL A 119 0.59 17.81 -11.82
N LEU A 120 -0.61 18.40 -11.94
CA LEU A 120 -0.93 19.38 -12.98
C LEU A 120 -0.06 20.65 -12.84
N GLU A 121 0.13 21.14 -11.61
CA GLU A 121 1.05 22.25 -11.35
C GLU A 121 2.48 21.92 -11.77
N LYS A 122 2.95 20.72 -11.43
CA LYS A 122 4.32 20.30 -11.78
C LYS A 122 4.49 20.13 -13.29
N ALA A 123 3.49 19.58 -13.97
CA ALA A 123 3.46 19.43 -15.43
C ALA A 123 3.55 20.81 -16.11
N LYS A 124 2.70 21.76 -15.69
CA LYS A 124 2.74 23.14 -16.20
C LYS A 124 4.11 23.80 -15.97
N LYS A 125 4.70 23.62 -14.79
CA LYS A 125 6.04 24.16 -14.45
C LYS A 125 7.16 23.65 -15.35
N VAL A 126 7.04 22.44 -15.91
CA VAL A 126 8.04 21.87 -16.83
C VAL A 126 7.68 22.07 -18.31
N GLY A 127 6.64 22.87 -18.60
CA GLY A 127 6.23 23.18 -19.97
C GLY A 127 5.37 22.12 -20.64
N LEU A 128 4.82 21.16 -19.89
CA LEU A 128 3.81 20.24 -20.44
C LEU A 128 2.47 20.94 -20.54
N GLU A 129 1.79 20.72 -21.66
CA GLU A 129 0.39 21.12 -21.83
C GLU A 129 -0.50 20.36 -20.86
N ILE A 130 -1.43 21.07 -20.22
CA ILE A 130 -2.43 20.51 -19.32
C ILE A 130 -3.82 20.93 -19.79
N PRO A 131 -4.86 20.11 -19.56
CA PRO A 131 -6.23 20.52 -19.86
C PRO A 131 -6.67 21.67 -18.96
N GLU A 132 -7.56 22.51 -19.45
CA GLU A 132 -8.29 23.45 -18.60
C GLU A 132 -9.16 22.67 -17.60
N TYR A 133 -9.13 23.10 -16.34
CA TYR A 133 -9.89 22.47 -15.27
C TYR A 133 -10.37 23.52 -14.25
N PHE A 134 -11.41 23.15 -13.50
CA PHE A 134 -11.90 23.92 -12.36
C PHE A 134 -12.10 23.01 -11.15
N LEU A 135 -12.15 23.62 -9.96
CA LEU A 135 -12.53 22.94 -8.72
C LEU A 135 -13.98 23.29 -8.40
N ALA A 136 -14.75 22.30 -7.97
CA ALA A 136 -16.11 22.49 -7.51
C ALA A 136 -16.36 21.60 -6.29
N ASP A 137 -17.13 22.11 -5.33
CA ASP A 137 -17.61 21.38 -4.15
C ASP A 137 -18.96 20.68 -4.40
N ASN A 138 -19.60 21.00 -5.52
CA ASN A 138 -20.87 20.45 -5.98
C ASN A 138 -20.86 20.23 -7.51
N THR A 139 -21.99 19.80 -8.07
CA THR A 139 -22.12 19.44 -9.49
C THR A 139 -22.75 20.53 -10.35
N ASP A 140 -22.99 21.73 -9.83
CA ASP A 140 -23.76 22.77 -10.53
C ASP A 140 -23.06 23.25 -11.81
N LEU A 141 -21.73 23.19 -11.83
CA LEU A 141 -20.89 23.56 -12.98
C LEU A 141 -20.60 22.38 -13.92
N VAL A 142 -21.12 21.18 -13.64
CA VAL A 142 -20.87 19.97 -14.44
C VAL A 142 -21.86 19.90 -15.59
N SER A 143 -21.35 19.90 -16.82
CA SER A 143 -22.15 19.59 -18.01
C SER A 143 -22.00 18.11 -18.33
N LEU A 144 -23.12 17.37 -18.28
CA LEU A 144 -23.17 15.96 -18.67
C LEU A 144 -22.60 15.78 -20.08
N ASP A 145 -21.84 14.69 -20.27
CA ASP A 145 -21.13 14.32 -21.51
C ASP A 145 -20.05 15.28 -22.03
N LYS A 146 -19.87 16.45 -21.39
CA LYS A 146 -18.81 17.42 -21.74
C LYS A 146 -17.72 17.53 -20.68
N THR A 147 -18.08 17.36 -19.42
CA THR A 147 -17.17 17.55 -18.30
C THR A 147 -16.69 16.20 -17.76
N ILE A 148 -15.37 15.96 -17.79
CA ILE A 148 -14.76 14.82 -17.10
C ILE A 148 -14.59 15.18 -15.63
N VAL A 149 -15.36 14.51 -14.76
CA VAL A 149 -15.29 14.72 -13.31
C VAL A 149 -14.40 13.68 -12.66
N LYS A 150 -13.57 14.11 -11.70
CA LYS A 150 -12.81 13.19 -10.86
C LYS A 150 -12.70 13.71 -9.45
N SER A 151 -13.32 13.01 -8.50
CA SER A 151 -13.27 13.37 -7.09
C SER A 151 -11.83 13.35 -6.56
N LEU A 152 -11.53 14.32 -5.69
CA LEU A 152 -10.32 14.34 -4.88
C LEU A 152 -10.63 13.66 -3.55
N ARG A 153 -9.91 12.58 -3.23
CA ARG A 153 -10.00 11.96 -1.91
C ARG A 153 -9.15 12.76 -0.95
N VAL A 154 -9.76 13.30 0.10
CA VAL A 154 -9.03 13.78 1.27
C VAL A 154 -8.68 12.53 2.08
N LYS A 155 -7.39 12.23 2.22
CA LYS A 155 -6.96 11.25 3.22
C LYS A 155 -7.15 11.92 4.57
N ASN A 156 -8.15 11.49 5.34
CA ASN A 156 -8.25 11.86 6.74
C ASN A 156 -7.05 11.20 7.44
N GLU A 157 -6.01 11.97 7.71
CA GLU A 157 -4.99 11.55 8.68
C GLU A 157 -5.68 11.55 10.05
N SER A 158 -5.94 10.35 10.57
CA SER A 158 -6.35 10.19 11.96
C SER A 158 -5.15 10.56 12.83
N PHE A 159 -5.24 11.70 13.52
CA PHE A 159 -4.32 12.10 14.59
C PHE A 159 -4.51 11.21 15.83
#